data_AF-A0A946ZWQ3-F1
#
_entry.id   AF-A0A946ZWQ3-F1
#
_cell.length_a   1.000
_cell.length_b   1.000
_cell.length_c   1.000
_cell.angle_alpha   90.00
_cell.angle_beta   90.00
_cell.angle_gamma   90.00
#
_symmetry.space_group_name_H-M   'P 1'
#
loop_
_entity.id
_entity.type
_entity.pdbx_description
1 polymer ?
#
loop_
_entity_poly.entity_id
_entity_poly.type
_entity_poly.pdbx_seq_one_letter_code
_entity_poly.pdbx_strand_id
1 'polypeptide(L)'
;PASILNLDEVDLSEEQRTAVESLRKLNILAFRKTASNASEYEVEKGKVNAILKNSEFKELMKLNSSYGKGFVKYLGQDDAIDEVIIYGNSNEKGFALVRVLGNDMNPAHLVQLMQAIQKSDYKGEGLGEIGEFLKG
;
A
#
# COMPACT_ATOMS: atom_id res chain seq x y z
N PRO A 1 5.78 9.81 8.95
CA PRO A 1 4.76 9.02 8.23
C PRO A 1 3.36 9.13 8.84
N ALA A 2 3.24 9.12 10.17
CA ALA A 2 1.97 9.24 10.90
C ALA A 2 1.09 10.41 10.40
N SER A 3 1.66 11.60 10.28
CA SER A 3 0.93 12.79 9.80
C SER A 3 0.52 12.74 8.33
N ILE A 4 1.15 11.92 7.48
CA ILE A 4 0.74 11.70 6.07
C ILE A 4 -0.50 10.80 6.01
N LEU A 5 -0.69 9.95 7.01
CA LEU A 5 -1.84 9.05 7.10
C LEU A 5 -2.95 9.63 7.98
N ASN A 6 -2.81 10.89 8.41
CA ASN A 6 -3.68 11.58 9.36
C ASN A 6 -3.99 10.76 10.64
N LEU A 7 -3.04 9.91 11.06
CA LEU A 7 -3.23 8.99 12.18
C LEU A 7 -3.07 9.68 13.55
N ASP A 8 -2.63 10.95 13.56
CA ASP A 8 -2.48 11.75 14.77
C ASP A 8 -3.84 12.13 15.39
N GLU A 9 -4.92 12.06 14.60
CA GLU A 9 -6.32 12.35 15.02
C GLU A 9 -7.14 11.08 15.32
N VAL A 10 -6.55 9.89 15.14
CA VAL A 10 -7.22 8.60 15.34
C VAL A 10 -6.79 8.01 16.69
N ASP A 11 -7.76 7.55 17.48
CA ASP A 11 -7.47 6.85 18.74
C ASP A 11 -6.96 5.43 18.43
N LEU A 12 -5.62 5.29 18.42
CA LEU A 12 -4.95 4.05 18.08
C LEU A 12 -4.73 3.17 19.32
N SER A 13 -4.92 1.85 19.17
CA SER A 13 -4.45 0.89 20.18
C SER A 13 -2.92 0.93 20.32
N GLU A 14 -2.38 0.38 21.41
CA GLU A 14 -0.93 0.31 21.62
C GLU A 14 -0.22 -0.44 20.48
N GLU A 15 -0.82 -1.51 19.97
CA GLU A 15 -0.24 -2.28 18.86
C GLU A 15 -0.25 -1.45 17.56
N GLN A 16 -1.33 -0.71 17.29
CA GLN A 16 -1.43 0.17 16.12
C GLN A 16 -0.43 1.31 16.20
N ARG A 17 -0.24 1.92 17.38
CA ARG A 17 0.77 2.96 17.61
C ARG A 17 2.18 2.42 17.38
N THR A 18 2.48 1.23 17.90
CA THR A 18 3.75 0.54 17.68
C THR A 18 4.01 0.31 16.20
N ALA A 19 3.00 -0.13 15.44
CA ALA A 19 3.12 -0.27 13.99
C ALA A 19 3.47 1.07 13.32
N VAL A 20 2.79 2.17 13.67
CA VAL A 20 3.06 3.49 13.12
C VAL A 20 4.48 3.98 13.43
N GLU A 21 4.96 3.76 14.65
CA GLU A 21 6.31 4.17 15.09
C GLU A 21 7.43 3.37 14.41
N SER A 22 7.14 2.14 13.99
CA SER A 22 8.08 1.30 13.22
C SER A 22 8.26 1.78 11.77
N LEU A 23 7.31 2.58 11.24
CA LEU A 23 7.37 3.08 9.87
C LEU A 23 8.45 4.16 9.72
N ARG A 24 9.26 4.05 8.67
CA ARG A 24 10.36 4.99 8.39
C ARG A 24 10.16 5.76 7.10
N LYS A 25 9.75 5.08 6.03
CA LYS A 25 9.60 5.70 4.71
C LYS A 25 8.37 5.19 3.99
N LEU A 26 7.63 6.10 3.38
CA LEU A 26 6.49 5.82 2.52
C LEU A 26 6.84 6.28 1.11
N ASN A 27 6.69 5.40 0.12
CA ASN A 27 6.77 5.75 -1.30
C ASN A 27 5.47 5.33 -1.97
N ILE A 28 4.96 6.19 -2.84
CA ILE A 28 3.73 5.94 -3.57
C ILE A 28 4.02 6.13 -5.05
N LEU A 29 3.61 5.15 -5.84
CA LEU A 29 3.63 5.18 -7.30
C LEU A 29 2.22 4.92 -7.78
N ALA A 30 1.70 5.79 -8.64
CA ALA A 30 0.37 5.62 -9.21
C ALA A 30 0.44 5.87 -10.72
N PHE A 31 -0.31 5.06 -11.48
CA PHE A 31 -0.46 5.19 -12.91
C PHE A 31 -1.95 5.18 -13.25
N ARG A 32 -2.45 6.26 -13.84
CA ARG A 32 -3.85 6.39 -14.25
C ARG A 32 -3.99 5.97 -15.70
N LYS A 33 -4.88 5.02 -15.94
CA LYS A 33 -5.22 4.60 -17.30
C LYS A 33 -6.17 5.60 -17.93
N THR A 34 -5.92 5.93 -19.18
CA THR A 34 -6.78 6.71 -20.07
C THR A 34 -6.93 5.96 -21.39
N ALA A 35 -7.84 6.44 -22.25
CA ALA A 35 -7.95 5.90 -23.60
C ALA A 35 -6.68 6.10 -24.44
N SER A 36 -5.94 7.19 -24.20
CA SER A 36 -4.74 7.54 -24.97
C SER A 36 -3.47 6.80 -24.53
N ASN A 37 -3.41 6.27 -23.30
CA ASN A 37 -2.23 5.59 -22.77
C ASN A 37 -2.44 4.10 -22.48
N ALA A 38 -3.49 3.48 -23.03
CA ALA A 38 -3.87 2.11 -22.71
C ALA A 38 -2.76 1.07 -23.00
N SER A 39 -1.99 1.27 -24.08
CA SER A 39 -0.84 0.40 -24.40
C SER A 39 0.29 0.53 -23.37
N GLU A 40 0.59 1.78 -22.96
CA GLU A 40 1.62 2.07 -21.96
C GLU A 40 1.23 1.54 -20.58
N TYR A 41 -0.05 1.63 -20.20
CA TYR A 41 -0.57 1.01 -18.99
C TYR A 41 -0.26 -0.49 -18.92
N GLU A 42 -0.49 -1.23 -20.01
CA GLU A 42 -0.23 -2.67 -20.03
C GLU A 42 1.28 -2.97 -19.90
N VAL A 43 2.13 -2.16 -20.53
CA VAL A 43 3.59 -2.27 -20.42
C VAL A 43 4.06 -2.01 -18.98
N GLU A 44 3.65 -0.89 -18.37
CA GLU A 44 4.07 -0.51 -17.01
C GLU A 44 3.51 -1.47 -15.97
N LYS A 45 2.24 -1.88 -16.10
CA LYS A 45 1.65 -2.94 -15.27
C LYS A 45 2.44 -4.24 -15.37
N GLY A 46 2.89 -4.60 -16.57
CA GLY A 46 3.73 -5.79 -16.81
C GLY A 46 5.06 -5.72 -16.06
N LYS A 47 5.76 -4.57 -16.15
CA LYS A 47 7.03 -4.33 -15.45
C LYS A 47 6.88 -4.43 -13.93
N VAL A 48 5.87 -3.76 -13.36
CA VAL A 48 5.62 -3.81 -11.91
C VAL A 48 5.33 -5.25 -11.45
N ASN A 49 4.47 -5.96 -12.16
CA ASN A 49 4.17 -7.36 -11.82
C ASN A 49 5.39 -8.28 -11.95
N ALA A 50 6.28 -8.03 -12.91
CA ALA A 50 7.52 -8.80 -13.05
C ALA A 50 8.46 -8.57 -11.86
N ILE A 51 8.63 -7.32 -11.42
CA ILE A 51 9.46 -6.97 -10.24
C ILE A 51 8.89 -7.65 -8.98
N LEU A 52 7.58 -7.56 -8.79
CA LEU A 52 6.91 -8.11 -7.60
C LEU A 52 6.75 -9.64 -7.64
N LYS A 53 7.09 -10.31 -8.74
CA LYS A 53 7.20 -11.78 -8.80
C LYS A 53 8.51 -12.33 -8.25
N ASN A 54 9.48 -11.47 -7.92
CA ASN A 54 10.72 -11.91 -7.26
C ASN A 54 10.38 -12.70 -5.97
N SER A 55 11.05 -13.84 -5.79
CA SER A 55 10.87 -14.76 -4.66
C SER A 55 11.23 -14.17 -3.30
N GLU A 56 11.98 -13.06 -3.27
CA GLU A 56 12.28 -12.34 -2.03
C GLU A 56 11.02 -11.72 -1.39
N PHE A 57 10.00 -11.42 -2.20
CA PHE A 57 8.73 -10.91 -1.70
C PHE A 57 7.78 -12.04 -1.32
N LYS A 58 7.53 -12.20 -0.02
CA LYS A 58 6.56 -13.15 0.52
C LYS A 58 5.15 -12.57 0.42
N GLU A 59 4.19 -13.38 -0.03
CA GLU A 59 2.78 -12.98 -0.10
C GLU A 59 2.15 -13.00 1.29
N LEU A 60 1.59 -11.86 1.72
CA LEU A 60 0.86 -11.74 2.98
C LEU A 60 -0.63 -12.04 2.76
N MET A 61 -1.24 -11.35 1.79
CA MET A 61 -2.66 -11.52 1.45
C MET A 61 -2.97 -11.00 0.05
N LYS A 62 -4.09 -11.46 -0.52
CA LYS A 62 -4.65 -10.90 -1.76
C LYS A 62 -5.72 -9.87 -1.44
N LEU A 63 -5.77 -8.82 -2.23
CA LEU A 63 -6.78 -7.79 -2.15
C LEU A 63 -7.79 -7.98 -3.28
N ASN A 64 -9.08 -7.99 -2.93
CA ASN A 64 -10.18 -7.81 -3.86
C ASN A 64 -11.01 -6.64 -3.33
N SER A 65 -10.96 -5.51 -4.03
CA SER A 65 -11.74 -4.32 -3.69
C SER A 65 -12.53 -3.84 -4.90
N SER A 66 -13.41 -2.87 -4.67
CA SER A 66 -14.08 -2.13 -5.74
C SER A 66 -13.12 -1.40 -6.67
N TYR A 67 -11.89 -1.11 -6.22
CA TYR A 67 -10.85 -0.53 -7.07
C TYR A 67 -10.21 -1.55 -8.00
N GLY A 68 -10.24 -2.84 -7.66
CA GLY A 68 -9.67 -3.91 -8.50
C GLY A 68 -9.05 -5.05 -7.69
N LYS A 69 -8.13 -5.77 -8.35
CA LYS A 69 -7.39 -6.87 -7.73
C LYS A 69 -6.03 -6.37 -7.28
N GLY A 70 -5.47 -7.03 -6.27
CA GLY A 70 -4.17 -6.65 -5.74
C GLY A 70 -3.61 -7.68 -4.79
N PHE A 71 -2.51 -7.32 -4.16
CA PHE A 71 -1.87 -8.11 -3.12
C PHE A 71 -1.09 -7.23 -2.17
N VAL A 72 -0.89 -7.74 -0.96
CA VAL A 72 0.07 -7.24 0.00
C VAL A 72 1.20 -8.25 0.08
N LYS A 73 2.43 -7.79 -0.10
CA LYS A 73 3.65 -8.57 0.02
C LYS A 73 4.58 -7.91 1.04
N TYR A 74 5.52 -8.69 1.55
CA TYR A 74 6.55 -8.18 2.43
C TYR A 74 7.91 -8.77 2.12
N LEU A 75 8.96 -8.10 2.60
CA LEU A 75 10.34 -8.54 2.58
C LEU A 75 10.90 -8.42 4.00
N GLY A 76 11.59 -9.47 4.45
CA GLY A 76 12.13 -9.57 5.81
C GLY A 76 11.91 -10.95 6.42
N GLN A 77 12.13 -11.03 7.73
CA GLN A 77 11.83 -12.22 8.53
C GLN A 77 10.34 -12.27 8.89
N ASP A 78 9.87 -13.44 9.29
CA ASP A 78 8.43 -13.66 9.52
C ASP A 78 7.90 -12.89 10.75
N ASP A 79 8.78 -12.50 11.68
CA ASP A 79 8.49 -11.73 12.89
C ASP A 79 8.99 -10.27 12.82
N ALA A 80 9.92 -9.99 11.91
CA ALA A 80 10.56 -8.69 11.72
C ALA A 80 10.63 -8.33 10.23
N ILE A 81 9.66 -7.52 9.78
CA ILE A 81 9.54 -7.08 8.38
C ILE A 81 10.30 -5.77 8.18
N ASP A 82 11.09 -5.71 7.11
CA ASP A 82 11.80 -4.49 6.70
C ASP A 82 10.95 -3.65 5.74
N GLU A 83 10.13 -4.32 4.92
CA GLU A 83 9.36 -3.68 3.87
C GLU A 83 8.02 -4.36 3.61
N VAL A 84 6.99 -3.52 3.39
CA VAL A 84 5.67 -3.94 2.90
C VAL A 84 5.37 -3.25 1.57
N ILE A 85 4.91 -4.05 0.61
CA ILE A 85 4.38 -3.59 -0.67
C ILE A 85 2.90 -3.86 -0.73
N ILE A 86 2.11 -2.81 -0.96
CA ILE A 86 0.69 -2.89 -1.25
C ILE A 86 0.50 -2.51 -2.71
N TYR A 87 0.02 -3.44 -3.52
CA TYR A 87 -0.21 -3.24 -4.94
C TYR A 87 -1.67 -3.51 -5.29
N GLY A 88 -2.26 -2.62 -6.08
CA GLY A 88 -3.62 -2.79 -6.60
C GLY A 88 -3.74 -2.27 -8.03
N ASN A 89 -4.50 -2.96 -8.86
CA ASN A 89 -4.70 -2.59 -10.25
C ASN A 89 -6.14 -2.85 -10.73
N SER A 90 -6.58 -2.02 -11.68
CA SER A 90 -7.83 -2.16 -12.42
C SER A 90 -7.61 -1.91 -13.89
N ASN A 91 -8.34 -2.68 -14.72
CA ASN A 91 -8.29 -2.52 -16.17
C ASN A 91 -8.97 -1.24 -16.65
N GLU A 92 -9.67 -0.52 -15.78
CA GLU A 92 -10.34 0.75 -16.09
C GLU A 92 -9.57 1.94 -15.51
N LYS A 93 -9.15 1.86 -14.25
CA LYS A 93 -8.60 3.01 -13.50
C LYS A 93 -7.08 3.15 -13.59
N GLY A 94 -6.36 2.04 -13.77
CA GLY A 94 -4.90 2.00 -13.72
C GLY A 94 -4.36 1.18 -12.56
N PHE A 95 -3.21 1.54 -12.00
CA PHE A 95 -2.63 0.85 -10.84
C PHE A 95 -2.05 1.82 -9.81
N ALA A 96 -1.94 1.33 -8.58
CA ALA A 96 -1.26 2.00 -7.48
C ALA A 96 -0.33 1.00 -6.76
N LEU A 97 0.82 1.50 -6.34
CA LEU A 97 1.81 0.78 -5.55
C LEU A 97 2.22 1.66 -4.38
N VAL A 98 2.03 1.15 -3.17
CA VAL A 98 2.49 1.78 -1.94
C VAL A 98 3.59 0.90 -1.36
N ARG A 99 4.76 1.49 -1.14
CA ARG A 99 5.93 0.85 -0.52
C ARG A 99 6.20 1.50 0.82
N VAL A 100 6.15 0.69 1.87
CA VAL A 100 6.41 1.11 3.24
C VAL A 100 7.69 0.42 3.70
N LEU A 101 8.71 1.20 4.04
CA LEU A 101 9.91 0.70 4.70
C LEU A 101 9.85 1.07 6.18
N GLY A 102 10.27 0.14 7.02
CA GLY A 102 10.39 0.35 8.46
C GLY A 102 11.63 -0.34 9.01
N ASN A 103 11.70 -0.41 10.33
CA ASN A 103 12.72 -1.17 11.02
C ASN A 103 12.03 -2.08 12.04
N ASP A 104 12.27 -3.38 11.94
CA ASP A 104 11.71 -4.39 12.85
C ASP A 104 10.17 -4.31 12.94
N MET A 105 9.50 -4.22 11.79
CA MET A 105 8.05 -4.08 11.77
C MET A 105 7.38 -5.42 12.06
N ASN A 106 6.55 -5.47 13.10
CA ASN A 106 5.77 -6.66 13.41
C ASN A 106 4.61 -6.83 12.40
N PRO A 107 4.55 -7.93 11.62
CA PRO A 107 3.48 -8.18 10.66
C PRO A 107 2.06 -8.16 11.24
N ALA A 108 1.88 -8.67 12.47
CA ALA A 108 0.57 -8.73 13.10
C ALA A 108 0.04 -7.33 13.41
N HIS A 109 0.90 -6.45 13.94
CA HIS A 109 0.53 -5.06 14.22
C HIS A 109 0.23 -4.29 12.93
N LEU A 110 0.97 -4.56 11.85
CA LEU A 110 0.69 -3.97 10.53
C LEU A 110 -0.67 -4.40 9.98
N VAL A 111 -1.04 -5.67 10.13
CA VAL A 111 -2.37 -6.16 9.75
C VAL A 111 -3.47 -5.47 10.57
N GLN A 112 -3.29 -5.30 11.88
CA GLN A 112 -4.23 -4.56 12.72
C GLN A 112 -4.36 -3.09 12.30
N LEU A 113 -3.24 -2.43 11.97
CA LEU A 113 -3.25 -1.07 11.45
C LEU A 113 -4.01 -0.97 10.11
N MET A 114 -3.77 -1.90 9.18
CA MET A 114 -4.51 -1.94 7.92
C MET A 114 -6.02 -2.14 8.14
N GLN A 115 -6.41 -2.99 9.08
CA GLN A 115 -7.82 -3.19 9.43
C GLN A 115 -8.45 -1.95 10.06
N ALA A 116 -7.72 -1.22 10.90
CA ALA A 116 -8.18 0.04 11.47
C ALA A 116 -8.43 1.08 10.37
N ILE A 117 -7.49 1.23 9.44
CA ILE A 117 -7.63 2.12 8.28
C ILE A 117 -8.82 1.71 7.41
N GLN A 118 -9.00 0.41 7.14
CA GLN A 118 -10.15 -0.09 6.36
C GLN A 118 -11.51 0.16 7.03
N LYS A 119 -11.57 0.11 8.36
CA LYS A 119 -12.79 0.39 9.13
C LYS A 119 -13.04 1.89 9.30
N SER A 120 -12.00 2.70 9.22
CA SER A 120 -12.12 4.14 9.22
C SER A 120 -12.63 4.66 7.88
N ASP A 121 -13.23 5.85 7.87
CA ASP A 121 -13.61 6.55 6.64
C ASP A 121 -12.41 7.18 5.91
N TYR A 122 -11.20 6.62 6.05
CA TYR A 122 -9.97 7.15 5.46
C TYR A 122 -10.06 7.15 3.93
N LYS A 123 -9.96 8.33 3.34
CA LYS A 123 -10.02 8.57 1.89
C LYS A 123 -8.68 9.02 1.33
N GLY A 124 -7.58 8.78 2.04
CA GLY A 124 -6.26 9.25 1.61
C GLY A 124 -5.98 10.69 2.05
N GLU A 125 -6.58 11.12 3.15
CA GLU A 125 -6.21 12.38 3.83
C GLU A 125 -4.70 12.39 4.07
N GLY A 126 -4.04 13.52 3.76
CA GLY A 126 -2.59 13.66 3.87
C GLY A 126 -1.78 13.17 2.66
N LEU A 127 -2.39 12.50 1.68
CA LEU A 127 -1.71 12.10 0.42
C LEU A 127 -1.61 13.23 -0.61
N GLY A 128 -2.21 14.40 -0.34
CA GLY A 128 -2.21 15.56 -1.23
C GLY A 128 -2.78 15.23 -2.62
N GLU A 129 -2.15 15.75 -3.66
CA GLU A 129 -2.58 15.58 -5.06
C GLU A 129 -2.60 14.12 -5.51
N ILE A 130 -1.77 13.25 -4.91
CA ILE A 130 -1.74 11.82 -5.23
C ILE A 130 -3.01 11.12 -4.70
N GLY A 131 -3.55 11.57 -3.56
CA GLY A 131 -4.81 11.04 -3.04
C GLY A 131 -5.98 11.28 -4.00
N GLU A 132 -6.09 12.50 -4.53
CA GLU A 132 -7.09 12.85 -5.55
C GLU A 132 -6.86 12.07 -6.84
N PHE A 133 -5.60 11.87 -7.24
CA PHE A 133 -5.26 11.05 -8.41
C PHE A 133 -5.79 9.61 -8.29
N LEU A 134 -5.77 9.03 -7.09
CA LEU A 134 -6.20 7.65 -6.82
C LEU A 134 -7.72 7.47 -6.71
N LYS A 135 -8.47 8.51 -6.32
CA LYS A 135 -9.94 8.46 -6.22
C LYS A 135 -10.62 8.33 -7.58
N GLY A 136 -9.99 8.89 -8.63
CA GLY A 136 -10.52 8.95 -10.00
C GLY A 136 -10.95 10.36 -10.32
#